data_AF-S3DGG4-F1
#
_entry.id   AF-S3DGG4-F1
#
_cell.length_a   1.000
_cell.length_b   1.000
_cell.length_c   1.000
_cell.angle_alpha   90.00
_cell.angle_beta   90.00
_cell.angle_gamma   90.00
#
_symmetry.space_group_name_H-M   'P 1'
#
loop_
_entity.id
_entity.type
_entity.pdbx_description
1 polymer ?
#
loop_
_entity_poly.entity_id
_entity_poly.type
_entity_poly.pdbx_seq_one_letter_code
_entity_poly.pdbx_strand_id
1 'polypeptide(L)'
;MLTSRRKESHAQLIHRINERAAYYYNARPHPSEILAADADLKRGIDEDWKASVQRYPEVLEYFYGLVDLNLPSDDDPGVRDPPLSALGGGASGRERKVRVREPPVSHRRERTPRRRSSERKREKDRRDRDRPVVPPPPPIRVPSRGAGYSGGGYSYGPIY
;
A
#
# COMPACT_ATOMS: atom_id res chain seq x y z
N MET A 1 -16.95 -3.23 8.51
CA MET A 1 -15.81 -4.11 8.13
C MET A 1 -15.16 -4.65 9.40
N LEU A 2 -14.84 -5.95 9.47
CA LEU A 2 -14.29 -6.61 10.68
C LEU A 2 -12.95 -5.98 11.11
N THR A 3 -12.11 -5.64 10.13
CA THR A 3 -10.81 -5.00 10.34
C THR A 3 -10.93 -3.63 11.01
N SER A 4 -11.88 -2.79 10.58
CA SER A 4 -12.11 -1.46 11.18
C SER A 4 -12.49 -1.57 12.66
N ARG A 5 -13.39 -2.50 13.01
CA ARG A 5 -13.81 -2.71 14.40
C ARG A 5 -12.65 -3.19 15.29
N ARG A 6 -11.77 -4.03 14.76
CA ARG A 6 -10.58 -4.50 15.50
C ARG A 6 -9.55 -3.40 15.70
N LYS A 7 -9.33 -2.54 14.70
CA LYS A 7 -8.47 -1.36 14.85
C LYS A 7 -9.00 -0.41 15.93
N GLU A 8 -10.31 -0.19 15.99
CA GLU A 8 -10.94 0.62 17.03
C GLU A 8 -10.79 -0.02 18.42
N SER A 9 -11.04 -1.32 18.53
CA SER A 9 -10.84 -2.06 19.79
C SER A 9 -9.38 -2.02 20.25
N HIS A 10 -8.43 -2.14 19.32
CA HIS A 10 -7.01 -2.01 19.60
C HIS A 10 -6.64 -0.58 20.02
N ALA A 11 -7.19 0.47 19.38
CA ALA A 11 -6.97 1.85 19.79
C ALA A 11 -7.45 2.09 21.25
N GLN A 12 -8.61 1.55 21.62
CA GLN A 12 -9.10 1.58 23.01
C GLN A 12 -8.19 0.81 23.96
N LEU A 13 -7.64 -0.33 23.54
CA LEU A 13 -6.69 -1.10 24.34
C LEU A 13 -5.39 -0.31 24.59
N ILE A 14 -4.82 0.30 23.55
CA ILE A 14 -3.62 1.14 23.68
C ILE A 14 -3.87 2.33 24.60
N HIS A 15 -5.06 2.95 24.52
CA HIS A 15 -5.45 4.01 25.45
C HIS A 15 -5.42 3.53 26.91
N ARG A 16 -6.02 2.37 27.19
CA ARG A 16 -6.03 1.78 28.53
C ARG A 16 -4.63 1.43 29.03
N ILE A 17 -3.76 0.91 28.16
CA ILE A 17 -2.35 0.63 28.48
C ILE A 17 -1.64 1.92 28.89
N ASN A 18 -1.86 3.01 28.16
CA ASN A 18 -1.29 4.32 28.48
C ASN A 18 -1.79 4.86 29.82
N GLU A 19 -3.10 4.84 30.05
CA GLU A 19 -3.72 5.31 31.30
C GLU A 19 -3.20 4.51 32.50
N ARG A 20 -3.10 3.18 32.37
CA ARG A 20 -2.57 2.31 33.43
C ARG A 20 -1.11 2.65 33.74
N ALA A 21 -0.28 2.81 32.72
CA ALA A 21 1.12 3.14 32.91
C ALA A 21 1.32 4.49 33.58
N ALA A 22 0.54 5.50 33.17
CA ALA A 22 0.54 6.81 33.78
C ALA A 22 0.06 6.77 35.24
N TYR A 23 -1.00 6.02 35.55
CA TYR A 23 -1.58 5.98 36.90
C TYR A 23 -0.68 5.27 37.92
N TYR A 24 -0.16 4.08 37.59
CA TYR A 24 0.57 3.25 38.56
C TYR A 24 2.06 3.58 38.64
N TYR A 25 2.66 3.93 37.50
CA TYR A 25 4.11 4.06 37.40
C TYR A 25 4.56 5.50 37.10
N ASN A 26 3.60 6.42 36.89
CA ASN A 26 3.85 7.79 36.41
C ASN A 26 4.87 7.84 35.26
N ALA A 27 4.79 6.82 34.40
CA ALA A 27 5.76 6.53 33.37
C ALA A 27 5.06 6.20 32.06
N ARG A 28 5.86 6.16 30.99
CA ARG A 28 5.38 5.65 29.70
C ARG A 28 5.12 4.15 29.79
N PRO A 29 4.17 3.61 29.00
CA PRO A 29 3.92 2.17 28.93
C PRO A 29 5.17 1.41 28.51
N HIS A 30 5.30 0.19 29.03
CA HIS A 30 6.43 -0.65 28.69
C HIS A 30 6.34 -1.10 27.21
N PRO A 31 7.43 -1.01 26.42
CA PRO A 31 7.38 -1.31 24.99
C PRO A 31 6.88 -2.71 24.65
N SER A 32 7.11 -3.70 25.51
CA SER A 32 6.62 -5.07 25.28
C SER A 32 5.11 -5.18 25.30
N GLU A 33 4.40 -4.35 26.08
CA GLU A 33 2.93 -4.41 26.17
C GLU A 33 2.30 -3.90 24.87
N ILE A 34 2.87 -2.84 24.29
CA ILE A 34 2.45 -2.31 22.99
C ILE A 34 2.74 -3.32 21.89
N LEU A 35 3.96 -3.88 21.86
CA LEU A 35 4.33 -4.88 20.85
C LEU A 35 3.44 -6.13 20.91
N ALA A 36 3.07 -6.58 22.11
CA ALA A 36 2.13 -7.68 22.27
C ALA A 36 0.74 -7.33 21.73
N ALA A 37 0.22 -6.14 22.06
CA ALA A 37 -1.06 -5.66 21.56
C ALA A 37 -1.09 -5.52 20.02
N ASP A 38 0.03 -5.08 19.42
CA ASP A 38 0.20 -4.97 17.97
C ASP A 38 0.23 -6.35 17.30
N ALA A 39 0.96 -7.30 17.91
CA ALA A 39 1.03 -8.67 17.42
C ALA A 39 -0.34 -9.36 17.43
N ASP A 40 -1.13 -9.14 18.48
CA ASP A 40 -2.50 -9.66 18.57
C ASP A 40 -3.43 -9.04 17.53
N LEU A 41 -3.35 -7.72 17.31
CA LEU A 41 -4.13 -7.06 16.25
C LEU A 41 -3.77 -7.67 14.88
N LYS A 42 -2.48 -7.81 14.59
CA LYS A 42 -2.00 -8.39 13.34
C LYS A 42 -2.51 -9.82 13.15
N ARG A 43 -2.34 -10.67 14.16
CA ARG A 43 -2.84 -12.05 14.13
C ARG A 43 -4.33 -12.09 13.83
N GLY A 44 -5.13 -11.23 14.45
CA GLY A 44 -6.53 -11.10 14.14
C GLY A 44 -6.77 -10.81 12.66
N ILE A 45 -6.15 -9.74 12.13
CA ILE A 45 -6.32 -9.34 10.73
C ILE A 45 -5.94 -10.47 9.77
N ASP A 46 -4.85 -11.18 10.07
CA ASP A 46 -4.38 -12.30 9.26
C ASP A 46 -5.40 -13.46 9.26
N GLU A 47 -6.02 -13.77 10.40
CA GLU A 47 -7.09 -14.78 10.49
C GLU A 47 -8.35 -14.37 9.71
N ASP A 48 -8.76 -13.10 9.77
CA ASP A 48 -9.93 -12.62 9.00
C ASP A 48 -9.68 -12.69 7.49
N TRP A 49 -8.45 -12.36 7.09
CA TRP A 49 -8.03 -12.47 5.70
C TRP A 49 -8.04 -13.93 5.24
N LYS A 50 -7.45 -14.82 6.03
CA LYS A 50 -7.46 -16.27 5.77
C LYS A 50 -8.87 -16.82 5.63
N ALA A 51 -9.78 -16.47 6.56
CA ALA A 51 -11.17 -16.92 6.51
C ALA A 51 -11.88 -16.45 5.24
N SER A 52 -11.59 -15.22 4.79
CA SER A 52 -12.17 -14.66 3.57
C SER A 52 -11.64 -15.37 2.31
N VAL A 53 -10.34 -15.67 2.25
CA VAL A 53 -9.72 -16.42 1.14
C VAL A 53 -10.23 -17.86 1.10
N GLN A 54 -10.33 -18.53 2.25
CA GLN A 54 -10.79 -19.91 2.33
C GLN A 54 -12.24 -20.09 1.88
N ARG A 55 -13.07 -19.07 2.06
CA ARG A 55 -14.50 -19.07 1.66
C ARG A 55 -14.72 -18.63 0.20
N TYR A 56 -13.66 -18.24 -0.49
CA TYR A 56 -13.76 -17.75 -1.85
C TYR A 56 -14.18 -18.82 -2.87
N PRO A 57 -13.72 -20.08 -2.79
CA PRO A 57 -14.16 -21.15 -3.70
C PRO A 57 -15.68 -21.32 -3.74
N GLU A 58 -16.34 -21.31 -2.58
CA GLU A 58 -17.80 -21.47 -2.47
C GLU A 58 -18.53 -20.25 -3.05
N VAL A 59 -17.96 -19.05 -2.91
CA VAL A 59 -18.50 -17.84 -3.53
C VAL A 59 -18.42 -17.93 -5.06
N LEU A 60 -17.31 -18.42 -5.59
CA LEU A 60 -17.16 -18.62 -7.04
C LEU A 60 -18.13 -19.67 -7.57
N GLU A 61 -18.27 -20.80 -6.86
CA GLU A 61 -19.23 -21.84 -7.21
C GLU A 61 -20.65 -21.29 -7.29
N TYR A 62 -21.06 -20.47 -6.32
CA TYR A 62 -22.39 -19.83 -6.35
C TYR A 62 -22.54 -18.90 -7.56
N PHE A 63 -21.63 -17.94 -7.76
CA PHE A 63 -21.80 -16.96 -8.84
C PHE A 63 -21.67 -17.56 -10.23
N TYR A 64 -20.75 -18.50 -10.45
CA TYR A 64 -20.59 -19.16 -11.75
C TYR A 64 -21.59 -20.30 -11.96
N GLY A 65 -22.12 -20.90 -10.89
CA GLY A 65 -23.25 -21.83 -10.98
C GLY A 65 -24.56 -21.17 -11.42
N LEU A 66 -24.68 -19.85 -11.28
CA LEU A 66 -25.83 -19.07 -11.80
C LEU A 66 -25.72 -18.75 -13.29
N VAL A 67 -24.55 -18.93 -13.90
CA VAL A 67 -24.32 -18.58 -15.31
C VAL A 67 -24.55 -19.82 -16.17
N ASP A 68 -25.58 -19.77 -17.02
CA ASP A 68 -25.73 -20.75 -18.09
C ASP A 68 -24.88 -20.34 -19.30
N LEU A 69 -23.90 -21.19 -19.65
CA LEU A 69 -22.99 -20.98 -20.77
C LEU A 69 -23.41 -21.86 -21.94
N ASN A 70 -24.22 -21.32 -22.84
CA ASN A 70 -24.51 -21.94 -24.13
C ASN A 70 -23.44 -21.51 -25.15
N LEU A 71 -22.47 -22.39 -25.37
CA LEU A 71 -21.47 -22.23 -26.41
C LEU A 71 -21.98 -22.88 -27.72
N PRO A 72 -21.73 -22.25 -28.90
CA PRO A 72 -22.00 -22.89 -30.19
C PRO A 72 -21.18 -24.18 -30.33
N SER A 73 -21.68 -25.12 -31.14
CA SER A 73 -20.98 -26.38 -31.43
C SER A 73 -19.61 -26.12 -32.06
N ASP A 74 -18.64 -27.01 -31.79
CA ASP A 74 -17.32 -26.96 -32.45
C ASP A 74 -17.40 -27.06 -33.99
N ASP A 75 -18.51 -27.58 -34.51
CA ASP A 75 -18.79 -27.66 -35.95
C ASP A 75 -19.48 -26.42 -36.53
N ASP A 76 -19.86 -25.46 -35.70
CA ASP A 76 -20.48 -24.20 -36.14
C ASP A 76 -19.47 -23.43 -37.03
N PRO A 77 -19.87 -22.96 -38.23
CA PRO A 77 -18.98 -22.23 -39.13
C PRO A 77 -18.36 -20.98 -38.49
N GLY A 78 -19.03 -20.33 -37.54
CA GLY A 78 -18.46 -19.21 -36.78
C GLY A 78 -17.36 -19.62 -35.80
N VAL A 79 -17.32 -20.90 -35.40
CA VAL A 79 -16.29 -21.51 -34.54
C VAL A 79 -15.14 -22.08 -35.37
N ARG A 80 -15.45 -22.76 -36.50
CA ARG A 80 -14.42 -23.33 -37.40
C ARG A 80 -13.65 -22.29 -38.18
N ASP A 81 -14.34 -21.28 -38.71
CA ASP A 81 -13.76 -20.22 -39.53
C ASP A 81 -14.01 -18.84 -38.89
N PRO A 82 -13.32 -18.53 -37.77
CA PRO A 82 -13.45 -17.22 -37.15
C PRO A 82 -13.03 -16.14 -38.16
N PRO A 83 -13.68 -14.95 -38.15
CA PRO A 83 -13.53 -13.93 -39.20
C PRO A 83 -12.09 -13.40 -39.39
N LEU A 84 -11.16 -13.68 -38.47
CA LEU A 84 -9.74 -13.39 -38.64
C LEU A 84 -9.02 -14.36 -39.61
N SER A 85 -9.56 -15.57 -39.85
CA SER A 85 -9.06 -16.54 -40.84
C SER A 85 -9.33 -16.07 -42.28
N ALA A 86 -10.37 -15.26 -42.50
CA ALA A 86 -10.70 -14.70 -43.81
C ALA A 86 -9.74 -13.59 -44.28
N LEU A 87 -8.98 -12.96 -43.38
CA LEU A 87 -7.90 -12.02 -43.75
C LEU A 87 -6.60 -12.75 -44.15
N GLY A 88 -6.55 -14.08 -43.96
CA GLY A 88 -5.44 -14.95 -44.32
C GLY A 88 -5.81 -15.92 -45.44
N GLY A 89 -6.47 -15.43 -46.50
CA GLY A 89 -6.79 -16.24 -47.67
C GLY A 89 -5.56 -16.90 -48.29
N GLY A 90 -5.49 -18.22 -48.16
CA GLY A 90 -4.92 -19.18 -49.11
C GLY A 90 -3.64 -18.82 -49.85
N ALA A 91 -2.50 -19.26 -49.31
CA ALA A 91 -1.40 -19.77 -50.13
C ALA A 91 -0.88 -21.07 -49.48
N SER A 92 -1.37 -22.18 -50.03
CA SER A 92 -0.61 -23.40 -50.31
C SER A 92 0.67 -23.63 -49.49
N GLY A 93 0.65 -24.72 -48.72
CA GLY A 93 1.83 -25.57 -48.55
C GLY A 93 2.96 -24.99 -47.73
N ARG A 94 2.76 -24.91 -46.41
CA ARG A 94 3.87 -25.19 -45.50
C ARG A 94 3.31 -25.67 -44.18
N GLU A 95 3.52 -26.95 -43.88
CA GLU A 95 3.60 -27.40 -42.49
C GLU A 95 4.60 -26.47 -41.80
N ARG A 96 4.10 -25.43 -41.13
CA ARG A 96 4.89 -24.74 -40.13
C ARG A 96 4.95 -25.73 -38.98
N LYS A 97 5.97 -26.59 -39.00
CA LYS A 97 6.52 -27.19 -37.79
C LYS A 97 6.78 -26.05 -36.83
N VAL A 98 5.80 -25.77 -35.97
CA VAL A 98 5.98 -24.98 -34.77
C VAL A 98 6.95 -25.81 -33.96
N ARG A 99 8.24 -25.47 -34.05
CA ARG A 99 9.21 -25.90 -33.06
C ARG A 99 8.66 -25.36 -31.74
N VAL A 100 8.06 -26.25 -30.96
CA VAL A 100 7.90 -26.06 -29.52
C VAL A 100 9.30 -25.71 -29.04
N ARG A 101 9.51 -24.43 -28.75
CA ARG A 101 10.73 -23.97 -28.12
C ARG A 101 10.67 -24.57 -26.74
N GLU A 102 11.37 -25.69 -26.55
CA GLU A 102 11.61 -26.23 -25.22
C GLU A 102 12.09 -25.07 -24.32
N PRO A 103 11.59 -24.99 -23.08
CA PRO A 103 12.07 -23.98 -22.13
C PRO A 103 13.59 -24.16 -22.04
N PRO A 104 14.38 -23.09 -22.19
CA PRO A 104 15.83 -23.22 -22.19
C PRO A 104 16.25 -23.87 -20.87
N VAL A 105 16.84 -25.06 -20.99
CA VAL A 105 17.52 -25.74 -19.90
C VAL A 105 18.49 -24.73 -19.31
N SER A 106 18.29 -24.41 -18.03
CA SER A 106 19.06 -23.43 -17.31
C SER A 106 20.51 -23.90 -17.21
N HIS A 107 21.32 -23.55 -18.20
CA HIS A 107 22.77 -23.62 -18.06
C HIS A 107 23.16 -22.62 -16.97
N ARG A 108 23.45 -23.20 -15.81
CA ARG A 108 24.18 -22.69 -14.66
C ARG A 108 25.25 -21.68 -15.08
N ARG A 109 24.84 -20.41 -15.22
CA ARG A 109 25.76 -19.27 -15.22
C ARG A 109 26.17 -19.07 -13.78
N GLU A 110 27.36 -19.57 -13.46
CA GLU A 110 28.10 -19.15 -12.28
C GLU A 110 28.12 -17.62 -12.25
N ARG A 111 27.39 -17.05 -11.28
CA ARG A 111 27.41 -15.63 -10.94
C ARG A 111 27.78 -15.49 -9.49
N THR A 112 29.07 -15.30 -9.25
CA THR A 112 29.61 -14.66 -8.03
C THR A 112 29.90 -13.18 -8.34
N PRO A 113 29.92 -12.28 -7.35
CA PRO A 113 28.90 -12.05 -6.33
C PRO A 113 28.30 -10.63 -6.41
N ARG A 114 26.99 -10.50 -6.13
CA ARG A 114 26.24 -9.23 -5.95
C ARG A 114 26.62 -8.45 -4.66
N ARG A 115 27.89 -8.50 -4.20
CA ARG A 115 28.31 -7.85 -2.94
C ARG A 115 28.41 -6.32 -3.02
N ARG A 116 28.59 -5.72 -4.20
CA ARG A 116 28.77 -4.25 -4.33
C ARG A 116 27.48 -3.43 -4.27
N SER A 117 26.31 -4.05 -4.48
CA SER A 117 25.03 -3.32 -4.56
C SER A 117 24.39 -3.09 -3.19
N SER A 118 24.55 -4.02 -2.24
CA SER A 118 24.01 -3.89 -0.88
C SER A 118 24.76 -2.87 -0.02
N GLU A 119 26.04 -2.63 -0.32
CA GLU A 119 26.90 -1.72 0.44
C GLU A 119 26.59 -0.25 0.15
N ARG A 120 26.38 0.10 -1.14
CA ARG A 120 25.96 1.45 -1.54
C ARG A 120 24.58 1.84 -0.99
N LYS A 121 23.66 0.88 -0.83
CA LYS A 121 22.34 1.15 -0.26
C LYS A 121 22.42 1.36 1.26
N ARG A 122 23.25 0.58 1.96
CA ARG A 122 23.47 0.73 3.41
C ARG A 122 24.26 2.00 3.76
N GLU A 123 25.17 2.46 2.90
CA GLU A 123 25.91 3.71 3.14
C GLU A 123 25.03 4.95 2.98
N LYS A 124 24.07 4.94 2.05
CA LYS A 124 23.10 6.04 1.89
C LYS A 124 22.19 6.18 3.13
N ASP A 125 21.67 5.07 3.66
CA ASP A 125 20.81 5.09 4.86
C ASP A 125 21.55 5.53 6.13
N ARG A 126 22.87 5.32 6.22
CA ARG A 126 23.68 5.81 7.35
C ARG A 126 23.92 7.32 7.30
N ARG A 127 24.19 7.87 6.11
CA ARG A 127 24.39 9.33 5.94
C ARG A 127 23.14 10.15 6.25
N ASP A 128 21.95 9.60 6.01
CA ASP A 128 20.69 10.26 6.37
C ASP A 128 20.39 10.20 7.88
N ARG A 129 20.97 9.23 8.61
CA ARG A 129 20.81 9.12 10.07
C ARG A 129 21.78 10.01 10.85
N ASP A 130 22.98 10.25 10.34
CA ASP A 130 24.01 11.09 10.99
C ASP A 130 23.99 12.55 10.53
N ARG A 131 23.00 12.96 9.73
CA ARG A 131 22.85 14.38 9.36
C ARG A 131 22.41 15.17 10.61
N PRO A 132 23.19 16.15 11.08
CA PRO A 132 22.75 16.98 12.20
C PRO A 132 21.44 17.65 11.81
N VAL A 133 20.39 17.39 12.60
CA VAL A 133 19.08 18.02 12.46
C VAL A 133 19.27 19.49 12.81
N VAL A 134 19.46 20.33 11.80
CA VAL A 134 19.37 21.78 11.97
C VAL A 134 17.91 22.06 12.31
N PRO A 135 17.60 22.66 13.48
CA PRO A 135 16.23 23.04 13.78
C PRO A 135 15.70 23.96 12.68
N PRO A 136 14.42 23.85 12.30
CA PRO A 136 13.83 24.75 11.33
C PRO A 136 14.00 26.20 11.82
N PRO A 137 14.37 27.15 10.94
CA PRO A 137 14.53 28.53 11.34
C PRO A 137 13.22 29.05 11.96
N PRO A 138 13.30 29.86 13.03
CA PRO A 138 12.10 30.42 13.66
C PRO A 138 11.32 31.22 12.61
N PRO A 139 9.96 31.21 12.67
CA PRO A 139 9.15 31.97 11.74
C PRO A 139 9.52 33.45 11.88
N ILE A 140 10.01 34.04 10.78
CA ILE A 140 10.24 35.47 10.69
C ILE A 140 8.87 36.13 10.85
N ARG A 141 8.70 36.88 11.94
CA ARG A 141 7.54 37.77 12.11
C ARG A 141 7.61 38.82 11.01
N VAL A 142 6.87 38.59 9.93
CA VAL A 142 6.55 39.62 8.96
C VAL A 142 5.71 40.66 9.69
N PRO A 143 6.16 41.93 9.82
CA PRO A 143 5.29 42.96 10.34
C PRO A 143 4.13 43.14 9.36
N SER A 144 2.91 42.99 9.89
CA SER A 144 1.68 43.29 9.17
C SER A 144 1.77 44.70 8.62
N ARG A 145 1.88 44.84 7.29
CA ARG A 145 1.64 46.10 6.60
C ARG A 145 0.14 46.39 6.68
N GLY A 146 -0.26 47.00 7.78
CA GLY A 146 -1.51 47.76 7.88
C GLY A 146 -1.24 49.19 7.44
N ALA A 147 -1.99 49.61 6.43
CA ALA A 147 -2.14 50.93 5.85
C ALA A 147 -1.77 52.13 6.74
N GLY A 148 -1.00 53.05 6.17
CA GLY A 148 -0.88 54.39 6.72
C GLY A 148 -2.19 55.16 6.60
N TYR A 149 -2.44 56.05 7.56
CA TYR A 149 -2.82 57.43 7.28
C TYR A 149 -2.41 58.28 8.48
N SER A 150 -1.50 59.20 8.20
CA SER A 150 -1.09 60.31 9.05
C SER A 150 -2.20 61.37 9.10
N GLY A 151 -2.70 61.64 10.29
CA GLY A 151 -3.43 62.85 10.69
C GLY A 151 -3.36 62.89 12.21
N GLY A 152 -2.72 63.85 12.87
CA GLY A 152 -2.90 65.29 12.73
C GLY A 152 -3.94 65.72 13.76
N GLY A 153 -3.55 66.52 14.77
CA GLY A 153 -4.51 67.34 15.52
C GLY A 153 -4.51 67.21 17.04
N TYR A 154 -3.75 68.10 17.68
CA TYR A 154 -4.05 68.90 18.87
C TYR A 154 -5.21 68.52 19.83
N SER A 155 -4.81 68.36 21.10
CA SER A 155 -5.44 68.77 22.38
C SER A 155 -6.72 69.63 22.36
N TYR A 156 -7.73 69.22 23.15
CA TYR A 156 -8.56 69.98 24.10
C TYR A 156 -9.18 68.93 25.07
N GLY A 157 -8.95 68.93 26.39
CA GLY A 157 -9.62 69.77 27.40
C GLY A 157 -10.60 68.90 28.25
N PRO A 158 -10.67 69.03 29.59
CA PRO A 158 -11.53 68.19 30.42
C PRO A 158 -12.97 68.72 30.48
N ILE A 159 -13.94 67.83 30.67
CA ILE A 159 -15.33 68.18 30.97
C ILE A 159 -15.64 67.63 32.36
N TYR A 160 -16.01 68.57 33.24
CA TYR A 160 -16.46 68.54 34.64
C TYR A 160 -16.68 67.20 35.35
#